data_AF-A0A7C7L613-F1
#
_entry.id   AF-A0A7C7L613-F1
#
_cell.length_a   1.000
_cell.length_b   1.000
_cell.length_c   1.000
_cell.angle_alpha   90.00
_cell.angle_beta   90.00
_cell.angle_gamma   90.00
#
_symmetry.space_group_name_H-M   'P 1'
#
loop_
_entity.id
_entity.type
_entity.pdbx_description
1 polymer ?
#
loop_
_entity_poly.entity_id
_entity_poly.type
_entity_poly.pdbx_seq_one_letter_code
_entity_poly.pdbx_strand_id
1 'polypeptide(L)'
;MAILDNILASCIPFVPKALMRPLSVRYIAGESRADALVRGDHLREKSYTTTFDLLGEAVTNSIEIDAAAGEYKLLIQTLIDNDFPVNVSLKPTQMGLDISRNTCFDTVNSIVSLAQQQHGFVRFEMEESNTVDGTLAVFERLREAHQQHVGCVLQAMLFRTHHDATRLLETNPQQLNVRMVKGIYVEPA
;
A
#
# COMPACT_ATOMS: atom_id res chain seq x y z
N MET A 1 -13.15 -24.88 14.71
CA MET A 1 -11.88 -24.20 14.40
C MET A 1 -12.03 -22.70 14.59
N ALA A 2 -12.97 -22.02 13.91
CA ALA A 2 -13.21 -20.57 14.04
C ALA A 2 -13.24 -19.99 15.48
N ILE A 3 -13.88 -20.65 16.46
CA ILE A 3 -13.92 -20.14 17.85
C ILE A 3 -12.54 -20.18 18.51
N LEU A 4 -11.79 -21.27 18.33
CA LEU A 4 -10.44 -21.39 18.87
C LEU A 4 -9.49 -20.43 18.17
N ASP A 5 -9.62 -20.28 16.85
CA ASP A 5 -8.82 -19.35 16.05
C ASP A 5 -9.08 -17.89 16.49
N ASN A 6 -10.34 -17.53 16.75
CA ASN A 6 -10.72 -16.20 17.25
C ASN A 6 -10.19 -15.92 18.66
N ILE A 7 -10.23 -16.92 19.55
CA ILE A 7 -9.66 -16.79 20.90
C ILE A 7 -8.15 -16.59 20.81
N LEU A 8 -7.46 -17.39 20.01
CA LEU A 8 -6.01 -17.27 19.80
C LEU A 8 -5.64 -15.92 19.18
N ALA A 9 -6.37 -15.46 18.17
CA ALA A 9 -6.16 -14.15 17.55
C ALA A 9 -6.36 -13.01 18.57
N SER A 10 -7.37 -13.11 19.43
CA SER A 10 -7.62 -12.12 20.49
C SER A 10 -6.51 -12.08 21.55
N CYS A 11 -5.71 -13.14 21.67
CA CYS A 11 -4.56 -13.18 22.58
C CYS A 11 -3.30 -12.54 21.98
N ILE A 12 -3.19 -12.39 20.66
CA ILE A 12 -1.99 -11.89 19.97
C ILE A 12 -1.51 -10.52 20.52
N PRO A 13 -2.39 -9.51 20.76
CA PRO A 13 -1.96 -8.23 21.30
C PRO A 13 -1.30 -8.31 22.69
N PHE A 14 -1.58 -9.37 23.44
CA PHE A 14 -1.03 -9.59 24.79
C PHE A 14 0.29 -10.37 24.77
N VAL A 15 0.70 -10.92 23.62
CA VAL A 15 1.97 -11.62 23.49
C VAL A 15 3.11 -10.59 23.55
N PRO A 16 4.10 -10.76 24.45
CA PRO A 16 5.25 -9.86 24.54
C PRO A 16 5.97 -9.69 23.19
N LYS A 17 6.28 -8.45 22.81
CA LYS A 17 7.00 -8.14 21.56
C LYS A 17 8.29 -8.94 21.41
N ALA A 18 9.00 -9.22 22.50
CA ALA A 18 10.22 -10.03 22.50
C ALA A 18 10.01 -11.46 21.99
N LEU A 19 8.83 -12.06 22.22
CA LEU A 19 8.48 -13.39 21.72
C LEU A 19 7.99 -13.33 20.26
N MET A 20 7.35 -12.23 19.86
CA MET A 20 6.88 -12.04 18.48
C MET A 20 8.00 -11.66 17.51
N ARG A 21 9.01 -10.91 17.95
CA ARG A 21 10.12 -10.43 17.10
C ARG A 21 10.82 -11.54 16.31
N PRO A 22 11.27 -12.67 16.91
CA PRO A 22 11.91 -13.74 16.13
C PRO A 22 10.96 -14.42 15.12
N LEU A 23 9.65 -14.34 15.32
CA LEU A 23 8.65 -14.86 14.38
C LEU A 23 8.38 -13.86 13.25
N SER A 24 8.42 -12.56 13.53
CA SER A 24 8.11 -11.51 12.55
C SER A 24 9.29 -11.14 11.65
N VAL A 25 10.55 -11.33 12.08
CA VAL A 25 11.76 -10.94 11.30
C VAL A 25 11.88 -11.64 9.94
N ARG A 26 11.15 -12.73 9.72
CA ARG A 26 11.06 -13.38 8.40
C ARG A 26 10.19 -12.59 7.41
N TYR A 27 9.22 -11.84 7.91
CA TYR A 27 8.16 -11.20 7.13
C TYR A 27 8.26 -9.67 7.14
N ILE A 28 8.90 -9.08 8.15
CA ILE A 28 9.08 -7.64 8.33
C ILE A 28 10.55 -7.31 8.19
N ALA A 29 10.88 -6.31 7.38
CA ALA A 29 12.27 -5.96 7.10
C ALA A 29 12.99 -5.41 8.34
N GLY A 30 12.28 -4.61 9.15
CA GLY A 30 12.71 -4.09 10.44
C GLY A 30 11.82 -2.93 10.89
N GLU A 31 12.30 -2.13 11.83
CA GLU A 31 11.56 -1.00 12.43
C GLU A 31 12.05 0.35 11.90
N SER A 32 13.09 0.35 11.06
CA SER A 32 13.69 1.55 10.48
C SER A 32 13.85 1.44 8.96
N ARG A 33 13.97 2.60 8.30
CA ARG A 33 14.33 2.67 6.88
C ARG A 33 15.68 2.00 6.59
N ALA A 34 16.64 2.10 7.50
CA ALA A 34 17.94 1.45 7.37
C ALA A 34 17.81 -0.08 7.33
N ASP A 35 16.96 -0.66 8.19
CA ASP A 35 16.68 -2.09 8.16
C ASP A 35 16.04 -2.51 6.82
N ALA A 36 15.14 -1.67 6.29
CA ALA A 36 14.52 -1.91 5.00
C ALA A 36 15.56 -1.92 3.86
N LEU A 37 16.53 -1.01 3.86
CA LEU A 37 17.61 -1.00 2.87
C LEU A 37 18.48 -2.25 2.96
N VAL A 38 18.92 -2.64 4.16
CA VAL A 38 19.72 -3.87 4.37
C VAL A 38 19.00 -5.09 3.80
N ARG A 39 17.69 -5.21 4.04
CA ARG A 39 16.89 -6.30 3.46
C ARG A 39 16.70 -6.16 1.95
N GLY A 40 16.53 -4.94 1.47
CA GLY A 40 16.46 -4.63 0.05
C GLY A 40 17.71 -5.07 -0.71
N ASP A 41 18.90 -4.81 -0.16
CA ASP A 41 20.17 -5.23 -0.75
C ASP A 41 20.29 -6.75 -0.81
N HIS A 42 19.97 -7.46 0.27
CA HIS A 42 19.97 -8.92 0.26
C HIS A 42 19.01 -9.53 -0.79
N LEU A 43 17.90 -8.85 -1.10
CA LEU A 43 16.98 -9.27 -2.17
C LEU A 43 17.55 -8.93 -3.56
N ARG A 44 18.17 -7.76 -3.70
CA ARG A 44 18.84 -7.31 -4.92
C ARG A 44 20.01 -8.23 -5.30
N GLU A 45 20.84 -8.65 -4.35
CA GLU A 45 21.92 -9.63 -4.55
C GLU A 45 21.40 -10.96 -5.13
N LYS A 46 20.14 -11.28 -4.85
CA LYS A 46 19.44 -12.46 -5.38
C LYS A 46 18.64 -12.17 -6.66
N SER A 47 18.84 -11.01 -7.27
CA SER A 47 18.16 -10.54 -8.47
C SER A 47 16.64 -10.39 -8.33
N TYR A 48 16.13 -10.19 -7.11
CA TYR A 48 14.72 -9.84 -6.90
C TYR A 48 14.50 -8.34 -7.04
N THR A 49 13.35 -7.97 -7.60
CA THR A 49 12.81 -6.61 -7.49
C THR A 49 12.08 -6.44 -6.17
N THR A 50 12.13 -5.24 -5.58
CA THR A 50 11.55 -4.96 -4.27
C THR A 50 10.43 -3.94 -4.39
N THR A 51 9.41 -4.08 -3.55
CA THR A 51 8.45 -3.04 -3.22
C THR A 51 8.54 -2.79 -1.72
N PHE A 52 8.51 -1.53 -1.31
CA PHE A 52 8.58 -1.15 0.10
C PHE A 52 7.19 -0.71 0.59
N ASP A 53 6.83 -1.11 1.80
CA ASP A 53 5.54 -0.82 2.42
C ASP A 53 5.79 -0.40 3.87
N LEU A 54 5.16 0.68 4.31
CA LEU A 54 5.22 1.13 5.69
C LEU A 54 4.05 0.54 6.46
N LEU A 55 4.35 -0.28 7.45
CA LEU A 55 3.32 -0.82 8.34
C LEU A 55 2.77 0.32 9.22
N GLY A 56 1.47 0.59 9.08
CA GLY A 56 0.75 1.54 9.91
C GLY A 56 -0.74 1.19 10.01
N GLU A 57 -1.37 1.72 11.04
CA GLU A 57 -2.81 1.62 11.26
C GLU A 57 -3.56 2.68 10.44
N ALA A 58 -4.88 2.51 10.32
CA ALA A 58 -5.75 3.52 9.71
C ALA A 58 -5.66 4.83 10.52
N VAL A 59 -5.58 5.94 9.80
CA VAL A 59 -5.46 7.27 10.40
C VAL A 59 -6.84 7.91 10.52
N THR A 60 -7.05 8.66 11.60
CA THR A 60 -8.37 9.20 11.94
C THR A 60 -8.47 10.72 11.82
N ASN A 61 -7.35 11.40 11.66
CA ASN A 61 -7.28 12.86 11.60
C ASN A 61 -6.16 13.35 10.68
N SER A 62 -6.21 14.63 10.34
CA SER A 62 -5.26 15.26 9.41
C SER A 62 -3.81 15.21 9.90
N ILE A 63 -3.57 15.29 11.22
CA ILE A 63 -2.21 15.27 11.79
C ILE A 63 -1.58 13.89 11.55
N GLU A 64 -2.34 12.82 11.75
CA GLU A 64 -1.90 11.45 11.50
C GLU A 64 -1.67 11.20 9.99
N ILE A 65 -2.52 11.75 9.12
CA ILE A 65 -2.32 11.69 7.66
C ILE A 65 -1.01 12.38 7.27
N ASP A 66 -0.78 13.59 7.75
CA ASP A 66 0.43 14.36 7.44
C ASP A 66 1.68 13.63 7.94
N ALA A 67 1.62 13.03 9.13
CA ALA A 67 2.70 12.20 9.68
C ALA A 67 2.96 10.97 8.80
N ALA A 68 1.92 10.20 8.45
CA ALA A 68 2.06 9.01 7.61
C ALA A 68 2.60 9.36 6.21
N ALA A 69 2.09 10.41 5.58
CA ALA A 69 2.57 10.90 4.29
C ALA A 69 4.02 11.39 4.39
N GLY A 70 4.40 12.03 5.50
CA GLY A 70 5.77 12.41 5.80
C GLY A 70 6.71 11.21 5.85
N GLU A 71 6.31 10.12 6.51
CA GLU A 71 7.10 8.88 6.56
C GLU A 71 7.29 8.25 5.18
N TYR A 72 6.26 8.25 4.32
CA TYR A 72 6.41 7.80 2.92
C TYR A 72 7.37 8.67 2.12
N LYS A 73 7.29 10.00 2.27
CA LYS A 73 8.22 10.93 1.59
C LYS A 73 9.66 10.71 2.06
N LEU A 74 9.88 10.51 3.36
CA LEU A 74 11.19 10.18 3.91
C LEU A 74 11.70 8.82 3.42
N LEU A 75 10.83 7.81 3.32
CA LEU A 75 11.19 6.52 2.73
C LEU A 75 11.60 6.68 1.27
N ILE A 76 10.82 7.38 0.46
CA ILE A 76 11.13 7.63 -0.96
C ILE A 76 12.47 8.35 -1.09
N GLN A 77 12.70 9.41 -0.31
CA GLN A 77 13.98 10.12 -0.31
C GLN A 77 15.14 9.18 0.08
N THR A 78 14.94 8.35 1.10
CA THR A 78 15.95 7.37 1.54
C THR A 78 16.28 6.37 0.43
N LEU A 79 15.28 5.89 -0.32
CA LEU A 79 15.51 5.00 -1.46
C LEU A 79 16.30 5.71 -2.56
N ILE A 80 15.95 6.96 -2.87
CA ILE A 80 16.66 7.79 -3.86
C ILE A 80 18.11 8.00 -3.46
N ASP A 81 18.37 8.41 -2.22
CA ASP A 81 19.71 8.72 -1.72
C ASP A 81 20.65 7.50 -1.66
N ASN A 82 20.09 6.28 -1.73
CA ASN A 82 20.83 5.03 -1.67
C ASN A 82 20.73 4.22 -2.99
N ASP A 83 20.36 4.87 -4.10
CA ASP A 83 20.25 4.27 -5.44
C ASP A 83 19.33 3.03 -5.47
N PHE A 84 18.25 3.05 -4.70
CA PHE A 84 17.19 2.04 -4.77
C PHE A 84 16.10 2.43 -5.76
N PRO A 85 15.59 1.47 -6.56
CA PRO A 85 14.37 1.69 -7.33
C PRO A 85 13.23 2.10 -6.40
N VAL A 86 12.61 3.25 -6.69
CA VAL A 86 11.44 3.72 -5.95
C VAL A 86 10.22 2.94 -6.41
N ASN A 87 9.81 1.98 -5.59
CA ASN A 87 8.61 1.19 -5.78
C ASN A 87 7.96 0.99 -4.41
N VAL A 88 6.90 1.74 -4.13
CA VAL A 88 6.25 1.74 -2.81
C VAL A 88 4.79 1.33 -2.93
N SER A 89 4.29 0.62 -1.93
CA SER A 89 2.87 0.32 -1.74
C SER A 89 2.34 1.17 -0.61
N LEU A 90 1.13 1.69 -0.72
CA LEU A 90 0.47 2.43 0.35
C LEU A 90 -1.02 2.12 0.42
N LYS A 91 -1.60 2.28 1.61
CA LYS A 91 -3.02 2.05 1.87
C LYS A 91 -3.83 3.34 1.76
N PRO A 92 -4.91 3.38 0.96
CA PRO A 92 -5.80 4.53 0.84
C PRO A 92 -6.32 5.09 2.17
N THR A 93 -6.73 4.24 3.12
CA THR A 93 -7.27 4.65 4.43
C THR A 93 -6.22 5.39 5.26
N GLN A 94 -4.99 4.92 5.26
CA GLN A 94 -3.84 5.60 5.89
C GLN A 94 -3.54 6.97 5.26
N MET A 95 -3.99 7.21 4.03
CA MET A 95 -3.82 8.47 3.32
C MET A 95 -5.08 9.37 3.40
N GLY A 96 -6.07 9.01 4.22
CA GLY A 96 -7.24 9.85 4.47
C GLY A 96 -8.47 9.52 3.64
N LEU A 97 -8.55 8.31 3.05
CA LEU A 97 -9.75 7.89 2.31
C LEU A 97 -11.03 7.95 3.17
N ASP A 98 -10.92 7.58 4.46
CA ASP A 98 -12.05 7.60 5.40
C ASP A 98 -12.49 9.01 5.80
N ILE A 99 -11.64 10.02 5.59
CA ILE A 99 -11.98 11.42 5.82
C ILE A 99 -12.66 11.99 4.58
N SER A 100 -11.96 11.99 3.44
CA SER A 100 -12.53 12.36 2.16
C SER A 100 -11.67 11.91 0.99
N ARG A 101 -12.31 11.65 -0.16
CA ARG A 101 -11.61 11.36 -1.42
C ARG A 101 -10.67 12.48 -1.86
N ASN A 102 -10.98 13.74 -1.53
CA ASN A 102 -10.11 14.88 -1.85
C ASN A 102 -8.85 14.87 -0.99
N THR A 103 -8.99 14.66 0.32
CA THR A 103 -7.86 14.50 1.25
C THR A 103 -6.95 13.37 0.81
N CYS A 104 -7.52 12.21 0.46
CA CYS A 104 -6.76 11.07 -0.04
C CYS A 104 -6.02 11.40 -1.35
N PHE A 105 -6.71 12.04 -2.31
CA PHE A 105 -6.09 12.45 -3.56
C PHE A 105 -4.93 13.43 -3.33
N ASP A 106 -5.14 14.52 -2.59
CA ASP A 106 -4.11 15.55 -2.38
C ASP A 106 -2.87 14.97 -1.69
N THR A 107 -3.10 14.11 -0.69
CA THR A 107 -2.04 13.41 0.05
C THR A 107 -1.22 12.53 -0.88
N VAL A 108 -1.88 11.62 -1.61
CA VAL A 108 -1.19 10.65 -2.48
C VAL A 108 -0.57 11.33 -3.70
N ASN A 109 -1.23 12.34 -4.28
CA ASN A 109 -0.67 13.15 -5.37
C ASN A 109 0.69 13.75 -4.98
N SER A 110 0.83 14.23 -3.75
CA SER A 110 2.11 14.77 -3.26
C SER A 110 3.21 13.70 -3.13
N ILE A 111 2.84 12.45 -2.80
CA ILE A 111 3.77 11.31 -2.69
C ILE A 111 4.19 10.82 -4.07
N VAL A 112 3.23 10.64 -4.99
CA VAL A 112 3.49 10.18 -6.36
C VAL A 112 4.35 11.22 -7.10
N SER A 113 4.07 12.51 -6.93
CA SER A 113 4.88 13.59 -7.50
C SER A 113 6.35 13.52 -7.08
N LEU A 114 6.63 13.15 -5.82
CA LEU A 114 8.00 12.97 -5.33
C LEU A 114 8.63 11.71 -5.95
N ALA A 115 7.92 10.58 -5.94
CA ALA A 115 8.40 9.33 -6.54
C ALA A 115 8.75 9.51 -8.03
N GLN A 116 7.93 10.26 -8.76
CA GLN A 116 8.10 10.54 -10.19
C GLN A 116 9.43 11.20 -10.55
N GLN A 117 10.00 12.01 -9.65
CA GLN A 117 11.27 12.71 -9.90
C GLN A 117 12.43 11.76 -10.19
N GLN A 118 12.32 10.50 -9.76
CA GLN A 118 13.31 9.44 -9.99
C GLN A 118 12.69 8.23 -10.71
N HIS A 119 11.72 8.49 -11.59
CA HIS A 119 11.00 7.45 -12.34
C HIS A 119 10.34 6.38 -11.46
N GLY A 120 10.02 6.74 -10.22
CA GLY A 120 9.44 5.83 -9.24
C GLY A 120 7.99 5.45 -9.52
N PHE A 121 7.52 4.45 -8.80
CA PHE A 121 6.19 3.88 -8.90
C PHE A 121 5.52 3.78 -7.53
N VAL A 122 4.24 4.12 -7.47
CA VAL A 122 3.39 3.96 -6.28
C VAL A 122 2.25 2.99 -6.60
N ARG A 123 2.15 1.91 -5.83
CA ARG A 123 0.99 1.04 -5.81
C ARG A 123 -0.04 1.58 -4.81
N PHE A 124 -1.21 1.90 -5.34
CA PHE A 124 -2.39 2.19 -4.53
C PHE A 124 -3.07 0.85 -4.20
N GLU A 125 -2.96 0.43 -2.94
CA GLU A 125 -3.48 -0.85 -2.47
C GLU A 125 -5.02 -0.88 -2.46
N MET A 126 -5.59 -2.08 -2.42
CA MET A 126 -7.02 -2.29 -2.28
C MET A 126 -7.31 -2.90 -0.91
N GLU A 127 -8.19 -2.24 -0.15
CA GLU A 127 -8.56 -2.62 1.21
C GLU A 127 -9.91 -3.38 1.21
N GLU A 128 -10.69 -3.30 2.28
CA GLU A 128 -12.00 -3.95 2.39
C GLU A 128 -12.98 -3.48 1.30
N SER A 129 -14.00 -4.29 1.01
CA SER A 129 -15.00 -4.03 -0.04
C SER A 129 -15.71 -2.68 0.06
N ASN A 130 -15.90 -2.15 1.27
CA ASN A 130 -16.51 -0.85 1.52
C ASN A 130 -15.64 0.34 1.05
N THR A 131 -14.33 0.15 0.89
CA THR A 131 -13.39 1.18 0.43
C THR A 131 -13.22 1.20 -1.10
N VAL A 132 -13.58 0.11 -1.80
CA VAL A 132 -13.27 -0.11 -3.23
C VAL A 132 -13.70 1.06 -4.11
N ASP A 133 -14.92 1.57 -3.96
CA ASP A 133 -15.42 2.68 -4.77
C ASP A 133 -14.65 3.98 -4.53
N GLY A 134 -14.27 4.24 -3.28
CA GLY A 134 -13.43 5.38 -2.94
C GLY A 134 -12.03 5.25 -3.52
N THR A 135 -11.43 4.08 -3.36
CA THR A 135 -10.10 3.74 -3.86
C THR A 135 -10.03 3.88 -5.37
N LEU A 136 -10.95 3.28 -6.12
CA LEU A 136 -10.94 3.36 -7.59
C LEU A 136 -11.19 4.79 -8.10
N ALA A 137 -12.07 5.55 -7.46
CA ALA A 137 -12.32 6.94 -7.85
C ALA A 137 -11.09 7.85 -7.63
N VAL A 138 -10.36 7.66 -6.52
CA VAL A 138 -9.11 8.40 -6.27
C VAL A 138 -8.01 7.92 -7.22
N PHE A 139 -7.91 6.62 -7.47
CA PHE A 139 -6.96 6.05 -8.42
C PHE A 139 -7.12 6.64 -9.82
N GLU A 140 -8.34 6.75 -10.35
CA GLU A 140 -8.56 7.30 -11.70
C GLU A 140 -8.07 8.75 -11.79
N ARG A 141 -8.31 9.58 -10.77
CA ARG A 141 -7.77 10.94 -10.70
C ARG A 141 -6.24 10.97 -10.63
N LEU A 142 -5.64 10.10 -9.79
CA LEU A 142 -4.18 9.97 -9.71
C LEU A 142 -3.58 9.51 -11.03
N ARG A 143 -4.29 8.62 -11.74
CA ARG A 143 -3.88 8.07 -13.02
C ARG A 143 -3.90 9.12 -14.12
N GLU A 144 -4.90 9.99 -14.14
CA GLU A 144 -4.94 11.16 -15.03
C GLU A 144 -3.73 12.08 -14.79
N ALA A 145 -3.38 12.32 -13.52
CA ALA A 145 -2.27 13.20 -13.15
C ALA A 145 -0.88 12.59 -13.39
N HIS A 146 -0.71 11.28 -13.16
CA HIS A 146 0.61 10.65 -13.04
C HIS A 146 0.87 9.47 -14.00
N GLN A 147 -0.12 9.08 -14.80
CA GLN A 147 -0.01 8.04 -15.82
C GLN A 147 0.61 6.74 -15.28
N GLN A 148 1.79 6.36 -15.79
CA GLN A 148 2.42 5.06 -15.50
C GLN A 148 3.08 4.98 -14.11
N HIS A 149 3.16 6.09 -13.38
CA HIS A 149 3.80 6.15 -12.05
C HIS A 149 2.87 5.74 -10.91
N VAL A 150 1.62 5.43 -11.21
CA VAL A 150 0.64 4.89 -10.27
C VAL A 150 -0.06 3.68 -10.88
N GLY A 151 -0.35 2.70 -10.03
CA GLY A 151 -1.19 1.56 -10.38
C GLY A 151 -2.06 1.14 -9.21
N CYS A 152 -3.13 0.41 -9.49
CA CYS A 152 -4.07 -0.07 -8.48
C CYS A 152 -3.93 -1.57 -8.20
N VAL A 153 -4.69 -2.05 -7.22
CA VAL A 153 -4.88 -3.48 -6.93
C VAL A 153 -6.34 -3.85 -7.23
N LEU A 154 -6.58 -5.05 -7.73
CA LEU A 154 -7.92 -5.66 -7.84
C LEU A 154 -7.93 -7.02 -7.15
N GLN A 155 -9.06 -7.35 -6.50
CA GLN A 155 -9.21 -8.55 -5.66
C GLN A 155 -10.15 -9.56 -6.33
N ALA A 156 -9.60 -10.65 -6.88
CA ALA A 156 -10.34 -11.65 -7.63
C ALA A 156 -11.47 -12.35 -6.84
N MET A 157 -11.48 -12.30 -5.51
CA MET A 157 -12.55 -12.86 -4.68
C MET A 157 -13.84 -12.02 -4.67
N LEU A 158 -13.79 -10.74 -5.04
CA LEU A 158 -14.97 -9.89 -5.05
C LEU A 158 -15.76 -10.08 -6.34
N PHE A 159 -17.06 -10.37 -6.25
CA PHE A 159 -17.93 -10.55 -7.42
C PHE A 159 -17.94 -9.34 -8.37
N ARG A 160 -17.76 -8.12 -7.82
CA ARG A 160 -17.70 -6.86 -8.58
C ARG A 160 -16.45 -6.70 -9.45
N THR A 161 -15.37 -7.44 -9.19
CA THR A 161 -14.06 -7.18 -9.81
C THR A 161 -14.03 -7.31 -11.33
N HIS A 162 -14.82 -8.21 -11.91
CA HIS A 162 -14.91 -8.30 -13.38
C HIS A 162 -15.45 -6.99 -13.98
N HIS A 163 -16.49 -6.42 -13.36
CA HIS A 163 -17.07 -5.15 -13.80
C HIS A 163 -16.08 -3.99 -13.59
N ASP A 164 -15.45 -3.91 -12.43
CA ASP A 164 -14.45 -2.87 -12.14
C ASP A 164 -13.25 -2.93 -13.11
N ALA A 165 -12.75 -4.13 -13.42
CA ALA A 165 -11.66 -4.32 -14.38
C ALA A 165 -12.04 -3.87 -15.80
N THR A 166 -13.26 -4.23 -16.24
CA THR A 166 -13.78 -3.83 -17.56
C THR A 166 -13.89 -2.30 -17.64
N ARG A 167 -14.50 -1.68 -16.61
CA ARG A 167 -14.65 -0.24 -16.51
C ARG A 167 -13.30 0.47 -16.56
N LEU A 168 -12.31 0.00 -15.80
CA LEU A 168 -10.97 0.59 -15.81
C LEU A 168 -10.30 0.52 -17.18
N LEU A 169 -10.43 -0.60 -17.89
CA LEU A 169 -9.89 -0.75 -19.26
C LEU A 169 -10.58 0.19 -20.26
N GLU A 170 -11.89 0.40 -20.12
CA GLU A 170 -12.67 1.30 -20.96
C GLU A 170 -12.35 2.78 -20.70
N THR A 171 -12.18 3.17 -19.43
CA THR A 171 -11.91 4.57 -19.04
C THR A 171 -10.45 4.97 -19.18
N ASN A 172 -9.52 4.00 -19.31
CA ASN A 172 -8.08 4.26 -19.41
C ASN A 172 -7.51 3.62 -20.69
N PRO A 173 -7.43 4.35 -21.82
CA PRO A 173 -6.96 3.81 -23.09
C PRO A 173 -5.44 3.53 -23.10
N GLN A 174 -4.70 4.03 -22.11
CA GLN A 174 -3.26 3.81 -21.95
C GLN A 174 -2.99 2.58 -21.09
N GLN A 175 -1.81 1.98 -21.22
CA GLN A 175 -1.41 0.78 -20.47
C GLN A 175 -1.55 0.99 -18.94
N LEU A 176 -2.50 0.27 -18.34
CA LEU A 176 -2.71 0.23 -16.90
C LEU A 176 -1.74 -0.74 -16.22
N ASN A 177 -1.29 -0.35 -15.03
CA ASN A 177 -0.55 -1.25 -14.15
C ASN A 177 -1.49 -1.72 -13.03
N VAL A 178 -1.95 -2.96 -13.09
CA VAL A 178 -2.86 -3.55 -12.11
C VAL A 178 -2.20 -4.76 -11.46
N ARG A 179 -2.16 -4.80 -10.13
CA ARG A 179 -1.77 -5.99 -9.37
C ARG A 179 -3.05 -6.78 -9.06
N MET A 180 -3.19 -7.96 -9.65
CA MET A 180 -4.29 -8.87 -9.33
C MET A 180 -3.93 -9.72 -8.11
N VAL A 181 -4.80 -9.74 -7.11
CA VAL A 181 -4.65 -10.56 -5.89
C VAL A 181 -5.91 -11.40 -5.68
N LYS A 182 -5.85 -12.40 -4.80
CA LYS A 182 -7.08 -13.09 -4.36
C LYS A 182 -7.96 -12.14 -3.53
N GLY A 183 -7.35 -11.45 -2.58
CA GLY A 183 -8.01 -10.70 -1.51
C GLY A 183 -7.73 -11.36 -0.17
N ILE A 184 -7.56 -10.56 0.88
CA ILE A 184 -7.13 -11.02 2.21
C ILE A 184 -8.16 -10.70 3.32
N TYR A 185 -9.19 -9.92 2.99
CA TYR A 185 -10.20 -9.48 3.93
C TYR A 185 -11.31 -10.51 4.08
N VAL A 186 -11.91 -10.56 5.27
CA VAL A 186 -13.07 -11.40 5.56
C VAL A 186 -14.31 -10.65 5.07
N GLU A 187 -14.75 -10.99 3.87
CA GLU A 187 -15.89 -10.35 3.21
C GLU A 187 -17.17 -11.16 3.43
N PRO A 188 -18.35 -10.50 3.48
CA PRO A 188 -19.63 -11.19 3.52
C PRO A 188 -19.87 -11.98 2.21
N ALA A 189 -20.73 -12.99 2.31
CA ALA A 189 -21.14 -13.82 1.17
C ALA A 189 -22.10 -13.09 0.23
#